data_AF-A0A6P7XB78-F1
#
_entry.id   AF-A0A6P7XB78-F1
#
_cell.length_a   1.000
_cell.length_b   1.000
_cell.length_c   1.000
_cell.angle_alpha   90.00
_cell.angle_beta   90.00
_cell.angle_gamma   90.00
#
_symmetry.space_group_name_H-M   'P 1'
#
loop_
_entity.id
_entity.type
_entity.pdbx_description
1 polymer ?
#
loop_
_entity_poly.entity_id
_entity_poly.type
_entity_poly.pdbx_seq_one_letter_code
_entity_poly.pdbx_strand_id
1 'polypeptide(L)'
;MAAEPRFDLLPSELPQFFSKRKVNLSKELIHGTVHCKPGAAEALIQCIYVILTSRGIKRIQDEKIDFTDSSYQKKLPMVARPTATKAVKNNVRITEIIEQPDIVFNQQKVQAIIDRHLQHRHEERLENPKRFDLKPTLGELAVRLLPSPSTMEKLSNLLKQKRSKMSLSGSSISEAISKEAIHFKEIQVKQAPRSDMAADLVPSGSVTGVTDH
;
A
#
# COMPACT_ATOMS: atom_id res chain seq x y z
N MET A 1 -4.84 42.61 18.11
CA MET A 1 -5.17 41.66 17.02
C MET A 1 -3.86 41.30 16.31
N ALA A 2 -3.25 40.19 16.70
CA ALA A 2 -2.14 39.63 15.95
C ALA A 2 -2.68 39.10 14.64
N ALA A 3 -2.05 39.47 13.52
CA ALA A 3 -2.41 38.92 12.22
C ALA A 3 -2.14 37.41 12.24
N GLU A 4 -3.19 36.61 12.13
CA GLU A 4 -3.10 35.18 11.86
C GLU A 4 -2.18 34.98 10.64
N PRO A 5 -1.11 34.18 10.76
CA PRO A 5 -0.24 33.90 9.62
C PRO A 5 -1.06 33.16 8.55
N ARG A 6 -1.26 33.80 7.40
CA ARG A 6 -1.88 33.19 6.21
C ARG A 6 -0.94 32.11 5.66
N PHE A 7 -1.13 30.87 6.09
CA PHE A 7 -0.39 29.70 5.61
C PHE A 7 -0.82 29.25 4.20
N ASP A 8 -1.90 29.81 3.65
CA ASP A 8 -2.53 29.38 2.39
C ASP A 8 -1.73 29.72 1.11
N LEU A 9 -0.59 30.43 1.22
CA LEU A 9 0.17 30.95 0.07
C LEU A 9 1.63 30.47 -0.01
N LEU A 10 2.12 29.68 0.95
CA LEU A 10 3.51 29.23 0.98
C LEU A 10 3.92 28.17 -0.07
N PRO A 11 3.05 27.25 -0.56
CA PRO A 11 3.48 26.19 -1.47
C PRO A 11 4.00 26.66 -2.83
N SER A 12 3.52 27.81 -3.32
CA SER A 12 3.73 28.27 -4.70
C SER A 12 4.95 29.18 -4.91
N GLU A 13 5.49 29.79 -3.85
CA GLU A 13 6.58 30.76 -3.97
C GLU A 13 7.95 30.11 -4.14
N LEU A 14 8.18 28.99 -3.45
CA LEU A 14 9.47 28.28 -3.46
C LEU A 14 9.82 27.71 -4.86
N PRO A 15 8.91 27.01 -5.57
CA PRO A 15 9.18 26.54 -6.93
C PRO A 15 9.44 27.70 -7.91
N GLN A 16 8.71 28.81 -7.79
CA GLN A 16 8.87 29.99 -8.65
C GLN A 16 10.22 30.67 -8.44
N PHE A 17 10.68 30.77 -7.19
CA PHE A 17 11.97 31.35 -6.85
C PHE A 17 13.13 30.61 -7.53
N PHE A 18 13.15 29.28 -7.47
CA PHE A 18 14.22 28.49 -8.08
C PHE A 18 14.16 28.49 -9.61
N SER A 19 12.95 28.50 -10.17
CA SER A 19 12.74 28.61 -11.63
C SER A 19 13.29 29.94 -12.17
N LYS A 20 13.03 31.06 -11.48
CA LYS A 20 13.56 32.39 -11.85
C LYS A 20 15.09 32.45 -11.83
N ARG A 21 15.73 31.68 -10.95
CA ARG A 21 17.20 31.64 -10.78
C ARG A 21 17.90 30.55 -11.58
N LYS A 22 17.17 29.79 -12.42
CA LYS A 22 17.70 28.67 -13.23
C LYS A 22 18.40 27.59 -12.38
N VAL A 23 17.97 27.41 -11.13
CA VAL A 23 18.47 26.36 -10.24
C VAL A 23 17.63 25.11 -10.46
N ASN A 24 18.24 24.07 -11.03
CA ASN A 24 17.55 22.80 -11.29
C ASN A 24 17.46 21.96 -10.01
N LEU A 25 16.30 21.99 -9.34
CA LEU A 25 16.00 21.13 -8.20
C LEU A 25 14.96 20.09 -8.57
N SER A 26 15.02 18.91 -7.95
CA SER A 26 13.99 17.88 -8.11
C SER A 26 12.65 18.39 -7.58
N LYS A 27 11.56 18.14 -8.31
CA LYS A 27 10.19 18.45 -7.88
C LYS A 27 9.85 17.79 -6.55
N GLU A 28 10.34 16.56 -6.35
CA GLU A 28 10.16 15.81 -5.11
C GLU A 28 10.81 16.52 -3.92
N LEU A 29 12.00 17.11 -4.12
CA LEU A 29 12.74 17.82 -3.07
C LEU A 29 12.06 19.12 -2.65
N ILE A 30 11.54 19.86 -3.64
CA ILE A 30 10.75 21.06 -3.38
C ILE A 30 9.47 20.70 -2.61
N HIS A 31 8.71 19.72 -3.11
CA HIS A 31 7.49 19.22 -2.47
C HIS A 31 7.76 18.71 -1.05
N GLY A 32 8.84 17.93 -0.86
CA GLY A 32 9.25 17.44 0.45
C GLY A 32 9.60 18.57 1.42
N THR A 33 10.24 19.64 0.92
CA THR A 33 10.60 20.80 1.74
C THR A 33 9.37 21.59 2.14
N VAL A 34 8.48 21.90 1.20
CA VAL A 34 7.22 22.63 1.44
C VAL A 34 6.39 21.95 2.52
N HIS A 35 6.34 20.62 2.52
CA HIS A 35 5.55 19.85 3.48
C HIS A 35 6.31 19.40 4.73
N CYS A 36 7.53 19.90 4.98
CA CYS A 36 8.31 19.52 6.16
C CYS A 36 8.49 17.98 6.28
N LYS A 37 8.81 17.32 5.16
CA LYS A 37 9.22 15.92 5.17
C LYS A 37 10.59 15.78 5.85
N PRO A 38 10.80 14.71 6.63
CA PRO A 38 12.10 14.47 7.27
C PRO A 38 13.19 14.36 6.20
N GLY A 39 14.34 15.00 6.43
CA GLY A 39 15.48 15.02 5.51
C GLY A 39 15.36 15.96 4.30
N ALA A 40 14.17 16.51 4.00
CA ALA A 40 13.99 17.36 2.81
C ALA A 40 14.69 18.71 2.91
N ALA A 41 14.53 19.41 4.04
CA ALA A 41 15.19 20.71 4.24
C ALA A 41 16.73 20.55 4.27
N GLU A 42 17.22 19.49 4.90
CA GLU A 42 18.65 19.17 4.94
C GLU A 42 19.19 18.92 3.52
N ALA A 43 18.50 18.08 2.74
CA ALA A 43 18.87 17.82 1.35
C ALA A 43 18.83 19.09 0.49
N LEU A 44 17.85 19.98 0.70
CA LEU A 44 17.76 21.25 -0.01
C LEU A 44 18.97 22.15 0.28
N ILE A 45 19.36 22.28 1.55
CA ILE A 45 20.52 23.08 1.95
C ILE A 45 21.81 22.51 1.35
N GLN A 46 21.97 21.18 1.39
CA GLN A 46 23.12 20.51 0.75
C GLN A 46 23.14 20.78 -0.76
N CYS A 47 22.00 20.67 -1.45
CA CYS A 47 21.90 20.99 -2.87
C CYS A 47 22.30 22.44 -3.16
N ILE A 48 21.78 23.40 -2.40
CA ILE A 48 22.11 24.83 -2.58
C ILE A 48 23.60 25.09 -2.33
N TYR A 49 24.17 24.52 -1.26
CA TYR A 49 25.59 24.65 -0.97
C TYR A 49 26.45 24.16 -2.14
N VAL A 50 26.15 22.97 -2.68
CA VAL A 50 26.91 22.40 -3.81
C VAL A 50 26.76 23.28 -5.05
N ILE A 51 25.56 23.79 -5.33
CA ILE A 51 25.31 24.68 -6.48
C ILE A 51 26.07 26.00 -6.35
N LEU A 52 26.14 26.59 -5.16
CA LEU A 52 26.77 27.89 -4.94
C LEU A 52 28.30 27.81 -4.80
N THR A 53 28.83 26.72 -4.27
CA THR A 53 30.26 26.61 -3.96
C THR A 53 31.01 25.71 -4.94
N SER A 54 30.31 24.93 -5.76
CA SER A 54 30.88 23.87 -6.60
C SER A 54 31.74 22.86 -5.84
N ARG A 55 31.60 22.79 -4.51
CA ARG A 55 32.30 21.85 -3.65
C ARG A 55 31.38 20.68 -3.35
N GLY A 56 31.86 19.47 -3.61
CA GLY A 56 31.15 18.26 -3.25
C GLY A 56 31.07 18.10 -1.73
N ILE A 57 29.86 18.09 -1.18
CA ILE A 57 29.63 17.52 0.15
C ILE A 57 29.63 16.00 -0.02
N LYS A 58 30.33 15.26 0.85
CA LYS A 58 30.10 13.81 0.99
C LYS A 58 28.64 13.65 1.40
N ARG A 59 27.77 13.28 0.46
CA ARG A 59 26.33 13.23 0.73
C ARG A 59 26.13 12.32 1.94
N ILE A 60 25.36 12.79 2.91
CA ILE A 60 24.92 11.92 4.01
C ILE A 60 23.97 10.84 3.45
N GLN A 61 23.45 11.02 2.22
CA GLN A 61 22.55 10.10 1.52
C GLN A 61 22.94 10.03 0.03
N ASP A 62 23.73 9.03 -0.36
CA ASP A 62 23.99 8.69 -1.77
C ASP A 62 22.82 7.92 -2.43
N GLU A 63 21.85 7.48 -1.62
CA GLU A 63 20.65 6.76 -2.07
C GLU A 63 19.60 7.72 -2.64
N LYS A 64 18.78 7.23 -3.57
CA LYS A 64 17.66 7.99 -4.15
C LYS A 64 16.77 8.47 -3.00
N ILE A 65 16.61 9.79 -2.88
CA ILE A 65 15.84 10.40 -1.79
C ILE A 65 14.35 10.09 -2.00
N ASP A 66 13.85 9.05 -1.35
CA ASP A 66 12.42 8.87 -1.16
C ASP A 66 12.03 9.55 0.14
N PHE A 67 11.21 10.61 0.10
CA PHE A 67 10.71 11.32 1.30
C PHE A 67 9.70 10.50 2.11
N THR A 68 9.92 9.19 2.15
CA THR A 68 9.16 8.17 2.86
C THR A 68 10.07 7.56 3.92
N ASP A 69 9.50 6.88 4.90
CA ASP A 69 10.29 6.20 5.93
C ASP A 69 10.80 4.81 5.51
N SER A 70 10.70 4.45 4.22
CA SER A 70 11.00 3.11 3.69
C SER A 70 12.40 2.60 4.07
N SER A 71 13.43 3.40 3.81
CA SER A 71 14.83 3.06 4.11
C SER A 71 15.06 2.84 5.61
N TYR A 72 14.39 3.62 6.45
CA TYR A 72 14.41 3.46 7.91
C TYR A 72 13.68 2.18 8.35
N GLN A 73 12.51 1.89 7.78
CA GLN A 73 11.73 0.69 8.11
C GLN A 73 12.46 -0.62 7.76
N LYS A 74 13.23 -0.64 6.68
CA LYS A 74 14.05 -1.81 6.30
C LYS A 74 15.14 -2.13 7.32
N LYS A 75 15.65 -1.12 8.04
CA LYS A 75 16.70 -1.27 9.06
C LYS A 75 16.15 -1.67 10.43
N LEU A 76 14.85 -1.48 10.66
CA LEU A 76 14.24 -1.74 11.96
C LEU A 76 13.95 -3.23 12.16
N PRO A 77 14.24 -3.78 13.36
CA PRO A 77 13.74 -5.09 13.74
C PRO A 77 12.22 -5.04 13.86
N MET A 78 11.57 -6.18 13.62
CA MET A 78 10.11 -6.33 13.64
C MET A 78 9.43 -5.71 14.88
N VAL A 79 9.99 -5.89 16.08
CA VAL A 79 9.38 -5.39 17.33
C VAL A 79 9.35 -3.85 17.39
N ALA A 80 10.25 -3.19 16.64
CA ALA A 80 10.36 -1.73 16.59
C ALA A 80 9.63 -1.10 15.40
N ARG A 81 9.07 -1.89 14.48
CA ARG A 81 8.33 -1.37 13.34
C ARG A 81 7.01 -0.72 13.82
N PRO A 82 6.59 0.40 13.21
CA PRO A 82 5.41 1.15 13.63
C PRO A 82 4.12 0.40 13.31
N THR A 83 3.05 0.76 14.02
CA THR A 83 1.68 0.35 13.64
C THR A 83 1.26 1.00 12.33
N ALA A 84 0.26 0.44 11.64
CA ALA A 84 -0.26 0.99 10.38
C ALA A 84 -0.63 2.48 10.49
N THR A 85 -1.33 2.88 11.57
CA THR A 85 -1.69 4.28 11.83
C THR A 85 -0.45 5.18 11.95
N LYS A 86 0.60 4.69 12.63
CA LYS A 86 1.85 5.44 12.78
C LYS A 86 2.61 5.52 11.45
N ALA A 87 2.60 4.47 10.63
CA ALA A 87 3.17 4.49 9.28
C ALA A 87 2.48 5.55 8.39
N VAL A 88 1.14 5.64 8.43
CA VAL A 88 0.40 6.69 7.72
C VAL A 88 0.80 8.08 8.22
N LYS A 89 0.81 8.30 9.54
CA LYS A 89 1.19 9.59 10.15
C LYS A 89 2.63 10.01 9.84
N ASN A 90 3.54 9.06 9.70
CA ASN A 90 4.93 9.36 9.36
C ASN A 90 5.09 9.74 7.88
N ASN A 91 4.30 9.14 6.99
CA ASN A 91 4.45 9.28 5.54
C ASN A 91 3.51 10.31 4.92
N VAL A 92 2.47 10.78 5.60
CA VAL A 92 1.50 11.76 5.09
C VAL A 92 1.41 12.96 6.03
N ARG A 93 1.57 14.17 5.48
CA ARG A 93 1.39 15.43 6.21
C ARG A 93 0.04 16.04 5.92
N ILE A 94 -0.51 16.73 6.90
CA ILE A 94 -1.79 17.44 6.73
C ILE A 94 -1.71 18.51 5.63
N THR A 95 -0.55 19.14 5.48
CA THR A 95 -0.28 20.13 4.42
C THR A 95 -0.38 19.54 3.01
N GLU A 96 -0.04 18.25 2.84
CA GLU A 96 -0.20 17.56 1.54
C GLU A 96 -1.68 17.33 1.22
N ILE A 97 -2.50 17.06 2.23
CA ILE A 97 -3.95 16.85 2.08
C ILE A 97 -4.66 18.18 1.79
N ILE A 98 -4.19 19.27 2.40
CA ILE A 98 -4.73 20.62 2.15
C ILE A 98 -4.36 21.10 0.73
N GLU A 99 -3.11 20.88 0.29
CA GLU A 99 -2.66 21.25 -1.06
C GLU A 99 -3.37 20.46 -2.15
N GLN A 100 -3.55 19.15 -1.94
CA GLN A 100 -4.28 18.27 -2.85
C GLN A 100 -5.55 17.74 -2.18
N PRO A 101 -6.69 18.44 -2.30
CA PRO A 101 -7.93 18.08 -1.61
C PRO A 101 -8.68 16.90 -2.23
N ASP A 102 -8.17 16.30 -3.31
CA ASP A 102 -8.77 15.11 -3.93
C ASP A 102 -8.75 13.91 -2.95
N ILE A 103 -9.95 13.55 -2.50
CA ILE A 103 -10.18 12.49 -1.53
C ILE A 103 -9.73 11.14 -2.10
N VAL A 104 -9.99 10.85 -3.37
CA VAL A 104 -9.68 9.55 -3.98
C VAL A 104 -8.17 9.39 -4.09
N PHE A 105 -7.47 10.42 -4.54
CA PHE A 105 -6.01 10.42 -4.60
C PHE A 105 -5.38 10.22 -3.22
N ASN A 106 -5.86 10.95 -2.21
CA ASN A 106 -5.35 10.82 -0.84
C ASN A 106 -5.65 9.43 -0.24
N GLN A 107 -6.82 8.87 -0.53
CA GLN A 107 -7.16 7.50 -0.13
C GLN A 107 -6.23 6.48 -0.78
N GLN A 108 -5.97 6.58 -2.08
CA GLN A 108 -5.02 5.69 -2.78
C GLN A 108 -3.62 5.78 -2.18
N LYS A 109 -3.16 7.00 -1.87
CA LYS A 109 -1.86 7.22 -1.23
C LYS A 109 -1.78 6.59 0.17
N VAL A 110 -2.84 6.73 0.97
CA VAL A 110 -2.95 6.10 2.30
C VAL A 110 -3.01 4.57 2.17
N GLN A 111 -3.79 4.06 1.22
CA GLN A 111 -3.92 2.63 0.97
C GLN A 111 -2.58 2.00 0.59
N ALA A 112 -1.81 2.64 -0.28
CA ALA A 112 -0.46 2.17 -0.65
C ALA A 112 0.48 2.05 0.57
N ILE A 113 0.34 2.92 1.58
CA ILE A 113 1.12 2.82 2.82
C ILE A 113 0.64 1.64 3.67
N ILE A 114 -0.68 1.42 3.76
CA ILE A 114 -1.28 0.30 4.48
C ILE A 114 -0.88 -1.03 3.83
N ASP A 115 -0.96 -1.14 2.51
CA ASP A 115 -0.63 -2.36 1.77
C ASP A 115 0.84 -2.75 1.98
N ARG A 116 1.74 -1.76 1.90
CA ARG A 116 3.16 -1.95 2.22
C ARG A 116 3.38 -2.40 3.67
N HIS A 117 2.64 -1.84 4.63
CA HIS A 117 2.70 -2.29 6.03
C HIS A 117 2.23 -3.74 6.20
N LEU A 118 1.15 -4.15 5.50
CA LEU A 118 0.66 -5.52 5.51
C LEU A 118 1.64 -6.48 4.87
N GLN A 119 2.27 -6.07 3.77
CA GLN A 119 3.31 -6.83 3.09
C GLN A 119 4.50 -7.08 4.01
N HIS A 120 5.04 -6.05 4.68
CA HIS A 120 6.13 -6.22 5.64
C HIS A 120 5.77 -7.21 6.75
N ARG A 121 4.53 -7.13 7.28
CA ARG A 121 4.06 -8.09 8.29
C ARG A 121 3.86 -9.49 7.73
N HIS A 122 3.56 -9.63 6.45
CA HIS A 122 3.47 -10.93 5.80
C HIS A 122 4.87 -11.55 5.66
N GLU A 123 5.82 -10.80 5.12
CA GLU A 123 7.23 -11.20 4.98
C GLU A 123 7.85 -11.60 6.32
N GLU A 124 7.62 -10.82 7.39
CA GLU A 124 8.07 -11.16 8.75
C GLU A 124 7.57 -12.51 9.25
N ARG A 125 6.30 -12.85 8.96
CA ARG A 125 5.73 -14.13 9.36
C ARG A 125 6.41 -15.27 8.63
N LEU A 126 6.68 -15.10 7.33
CA LEU A 126 7.39 -16.09 6.51
C LEU A 126 8.83 -16.28 6.97
N GLU A 127 9.52 -15.21 7.36
CA GLU A 127 10.90 -15.29 7.88
C GLU A 127 10.98 -15.98 9.25
N ASN A 128 9.95 -15.84 10.08
CA ASN A 128 9.94 -16.35 11.46
C ASN A 128 8.73 -17.24 11.76
N PRO A 129 8.54 -18.37 11.05
CA PRO A 129 7.32 -19.17 11.12
C PRO A 129 7.04 -19.72 12.53
N LYS A 130 8.10 -20.10 13.26
CA LYS A 130 8.01 -20.59 14.65
C LYS A 130 7.47 -19.56 15.62
N ARG A 131 7.74 -18.26 15.40
CA ARG A 131 7.29 -17.19 16.29
C ARG A 131 5.80 -16.90 16.11
N PHE A 132 5.29 -17.12 14.90
CA PHE A 132 3.92 -16.78 14.52
C PHE A 132 3.00 -17.99 14.39
N ASP A 133 3.46 -19.16 14.82
CA ASP A 133 2.73 -20.43 14.72
C ASP A 133 2.12 -20.63 13.33
N LEU A 134 2.90 -20.28 12.29
CA LEU A 134 2.47 -20.48 10.91
C LEU A 134 2.31 -21.98 10.65
N LYS A 135 1.06 -22.40 10.44
CA LYS A 135 0.78 -23.77 10.05
C LYS A 135 1.27 -23.99 8.62
N PRO A 136 1.99 -25.09 8.34
CA PRO A 136 2.41 -25.41 6.99
C PRO A 136 1.20 -25.54 6.08
N THR A 137 1.36 -25.12 4.83
CA THR A 137 0.27 -25.20 3.86
C THR A 137 -0.03 -26.66 3.52
N LEU A 138 -1.25 -26.97 3.04
CA LEU A 138 -1.58 -28.34 2.60
C LEU A 138 -0.60 -28.85 1.53
N GLY A 139 -0.07 -27.96 0.69
CA GLY A 139 0.93 -28.29 -0.32
C GLY A 139 2.33 -28.57 0.24
N GLU A 140 2.69 -28.00 1.39
CA GLU A 140 3.91 -28.32 2.14
C GLU A 140 3.77 -29.64 2.90
N LEU A 141 2.56 -29.92 3.40
CA LEU A 141 2.23 -31.20 4.04
C LEU A 141 2.08 -32.35 3.03
N ALA A 142 1.77 -32.05 1.77
CA ALA A 142 1.56 -33.06 0.74
C ALA A 142 2.89 -33.70 0.32
N VAL A 143 2.98 -35.03 0.45
CA VAL A 143 4.12 -35.80 -0.09
C VAL A 143 4.06 -35.76 -1.61
N ARG A 144 5.01 -35.07 -2.23
CA ARG A 144 5.16 -35.04 -3.68
C ARG A 144 5.90 -36.29 -4.14
N LEU A 145 5.16 -37.36 -4.39
CA LEU A 145 5.69 -38.56 -5.02
C LEU A 145 5.73 -38.37 -6.53
N LEU A 146 6.83 -38.80 -7.16
CA LEU A 146 6.85 -38.90 -8.62
C LEU A 146 5.76 -39.90 -9.04
N PRO A 147 4.94 -39.58 -10.06
CA PRO A 147 3.97 -40.52 -10.58
C PRO A 147 4.69 -41.80 -11.02
N SER A 148 4.12 -42.96 -10.67
CA SER A 148 4.70 -44.25 -11.04
C SER A 148 4.83 -44.37 -12.57
N PRO A 149 5.75 -45.20 -13.10
CA PRO A 149 5.90 -45.41 -14.54
C PRO A 149 4.59 -45.80 -15.23
N SER A 150 3.76 -46.62 -14.57
CA SER A 150 2.43 -47.01 -15.07
C SER A 150 1.44 -45.83 -15.10
N THR A 151 1.53 -44.92 -14.13
CA THR A 151 0.76 -43.67 -14.11
C THR A 151 1.21 -42.75 -15.23
N MET A 152 2.52 -42.64 -15.47
CA MET A 152 3.10 -41.84 -16.56
C MET A 152 2.68 -42.36 -17.93
N GLU A 153 2.67 -43.68 -18.13
CA GLU A 153 2.15 -44.30 -19.36
C GLU A 153 0.67 -44.00 -19.55
N LYS A 154 -0.17 -44.16 -18.51
CA LYS A 154 -1.59 -43.79 -18.57
C LYS A 154 -1.79 -42.32 -18.92
N LEU A 155 -1.06 -41.40 -18.30
CA LEU A 155 -1.12 -39.97 -18.62
C LEU A 155 -0.68 -39.68 -20.06
N SER A 156 0.38 -40.35 -20.53
CA SER A 156 0.87 -40.21 -21.90
C SER A 156 -0.15 -40.73 -22.93
N ASN A 157 -0.83 -41.83 -22.62
CA ASN A 157 -1.87 -42.42 -23.47
C ASN A 157 -3.14 -41.57 -23.48
N LEU A 158 -3.53 -40.99 -22.33
CA LEU A 158 -4.63 -40.03 -22.22
C LEU A 158 -4.35 -38.75 -23.02
N LEU A 159 -3.12 -38.24 -23.00
CA LEU A 159 -2.70 -37.08 -23.80
C LEU A 159 -2.68 -37.40 -25.30
N LYS A 160 -2.20 -38.59 -25.69
CA LYS A 160 -2.24 -39.08 -27.08
C LYS A 160 -3.67 -39.25 -27.59
N GLN A 161 -4.57 -39.82 -26.77
CA GLN A 161 -5.99 -39.94 -27.08
C GLN A 161 -6.70 -38.57 -27.20
N LYS A 162 -6.33 -37.58 -26.38
CA LYS A 162 -6.87 -36.22 -26.51
C LYS A 162 -6.40 -35.55 -27.80
N ARG A 163 -5.12 -35.73 -28.17
CA ARG A 163 -4.55 -35.21 -29.43
C ARG A 163 -5.15 -35.91 -30.66
N SER A 164 -5.39 -37.22 -30.61
CA SER A 164 -6.02 -37.96 -31.72
C SER A 164 -7.52 -37.66 -31.87
N LYS A 165 -8.21 -37.27 -30.80
CA LYS A 165 -9.59 -36.76 -30.87
C LYS A 165 -9.68 -35.35 -31.48
N MET A 166 -8.62 -34.54 -31.37
CA MET A 166 -8.56 -33.22 -31.99
C MET A 166 -8.16 -33.25 -33.47
N SER A 167 -7.60 -34.35 -33.99
CA SER A 167 -7.18 -34.46 -35.39
C SER A 167 -8.28 -34.97 -36.35
N LEU A 168 -9.51 -35.12 -35.87
CA LEU A 168 -10.66 -35.56 -36.69
C LEU A 168 -11.83 -34.55 -36.72
N SER A 169 -11.67 -33.36 -36.15
CA SER A 169 -12.65 -32.28 -36.27
C SER A 169 -11.97 -31.00 -36.75
N GLY A 170 -11.83 -30.87 -38.07
CA GLY A 170 -11.68 -29.56 -38.68
C GLY A 170 -12.98 -28.79 -38.52
N SER A 171 -13.03 -27.84 -37.58
CA SER A 171 -13.72 -26.54 -37.67
C SER A 171 -13.98 -25.97 -36.27
N SER A 172 -13.62 -24.68 -36.12
CA SER A 172 -14.15 -23.70 -35.16
C SER A 172 -13.78 -23.82 -33.68
N ILE A 173 -13.08 -22.79 -33.21
CA ILE A 173 -12.87 -22.45 -31.80
C ILE A 173 -14.21 -21.97 -31.23
N SER A 174 -14.96 -22.86 -30.59
CA SER A 174 -16.01 -22.51 -29.63
C SER A 174 -16.53 -23.80 -29.00
N GLU A 175 -16.61 -23.80 -27.67
CA GLU A 175 -17.28 -24.80 -26.82
C GLU A 175 -16.55 -26.13 -26.55
N ALA A 176 -15.76 -26.14 -25.47
CA ALA A 176 -15.52 -27.33 -24.68
C ALA A 176 -15.48 -26.98 -23.18
N ILE A 177 -16.59 -26.45 -22.67
CA ILE A 177 -16.91 -26.62 -21.24
C ILE A 177 -17.52 -28.01 -21.15
N SER A 178 -16.77 -28.94 -20.57
CA SER A 178 -17.23 -30.28 -20.23
C SER A 178 -18.47 -30.17 -19.34
N LYS A 179 -19.64 -30.49 -19.91
CA LYS A 179 -20.87 -30.78 -19.17
C LYS A 179 -20.72 -32.14 -18.49
N GLU A 180 -19.83 -32.24 -17.51
CA GLU A 180 -20.07 -33.18 -16.41
C GLU A 180 -21.19 -32.56 -15.59
N ALA A 181 -22.29 -33.30 -15.44
CA ALA A 181 -23.43 -32.89 -14.64
C ALA A 181 -23.00 -32.81 -13.17
N ILE A 182 -22.40 -31.68 -12.80
CA ILE A 182 -22.12 -31.33 -11.40
C ILE A 182 -23.49 -31.10 -10.77
N HIS A 183 -23.90 -32.01 -9.89
CA HIS A 183 -25.12 -31.87 -9.11
C HIS A 183 -24.88 -30.81 -8.03
N PHE A 184 -25.31 -29.58 -8.30
CA PHE A 184 -25.27 -28.49 -7.33
C PHE A 184 -26.40 -28.66 -6.32
N LYS A 185 -26.05 -28.84 -5.05
CA LYS A 185 -27.01 -28.72 -3.94
C LYS A 185 -27.00 -27.26 -3.47
N GLU A 186 -28.01 -26.51 -3.88
CA GLU A 186 -28.20 -25.13 -3.44
C GLU A 186 -28.47 -25.11 -1.93
N ILE A 187 -27.64 -24.36 -1.19
CA ILE A 187 -27.81 -24.16 0.25
C ILE A 187 -28.67 -22.90 0.43
N GLN A 188 -29.92 -23.07 0.83
CA GLN A 188 -30.78 -21.94 1.20
C GLN A 188 -30.39 -21.41 2.59
N VAL A 189 -29.72 -20.27 2.61
CA VAL A 189 -29.39 -19.55 3.84
C VAL A 189 -30.59 -18.70 4.26
N LYS A 190 -31.16 -18.97 5.44
CA LYS A 190 -32.13 -18.07 6.08
C LYS A 190 -31.39 -16.80 6.50
N GLN A 191 -31.52 -15.73 5.72
CA GLN A 191 -31.03 -14.43 6.14
C GLN A 191 -31.97 -13.86 7.21
N ALA A 192 -31.39 -13.35 8.30
CA ALA A 192 -32.14 -12.58 9.29
C ALA A 192 -32.65 -11.28 8.63
N PRO A 193 -33.82 -10.76 9.06
CA PRO A 193 -34.34 -9.51 8.53
C PRO A 193 -33.31 -8.39 8.76
N ARG A 194 -33.05 -7.62 7.70
CA ARG A 194 -32.30 -6.36 7.81
C ARG A 194 -33.12 -5.43 8.70
N SER A 195 -32.64 -5.16 9.91
CA SER A 195 -33.06 -3.97 10.64
C SER A 195 -32.47 -2.79 9.91
N ASP A 196 -33.30 -2.06 9.18
CA ASP A 196 -32.95 -0.75 8.65
C ASP A 196 -32.60 0.16 9.83
N MET A 197 -31.30 0.35 10.06
CA MET A 197 -30.80 1.44 10.91
C MET A 197 -30.88 2.72 10.08
N ALA A 198 -32.12 3.18 9.86
CA ALA A 198 -32.37 4.54 9.47
C ALA A 198 -32.10 5.43 10.69
N ALA A 199 -31.22 6.39 10.49
CA ALA A 199 -30.90 7.46 11.41
C ALA A 199 -32.16 8.12 11.96
N ASP A 200 -32.10 8.58 13.22
CA ASP A 200 -32.50 9.94 13.51
C ASP A 200 -31.99 10.45 14.87
N LEU A 201 -31.29 11.60 14.77
CA LEU A 201 -31.44 12.80 15.59
C LEU A 201 -30.96 12.76 17.06
N VAL A 202 -29.73 13.24 17.24
CA VAL A 202 -29.39 14.23 18.30
C VAL A 202 -30.06 15.55 17.88
N PRO A 203 -30.83 16.26 18.74
CA PRO A 203 -30.19 17.27 19.60
C PRO A 203 -30.91 17.63 20.92
N SER A 204 -30.14 18.02 21.93
CA SER A 204 -30.17 19.38 22.52
C SER A 204 -29.63 19.36 23.95
N GLY A 205 -28.78 20.35 24.25
CA GLY A 205 -28.20 20.54 25.56
C GLY A 205 -29.20 21.05 26.59
N SER A 206 -28.87 20.79 27.85
CA SER A 206 -29.19 21.70 28.94
C SER A 206 -28.03 21.66 29.93
N VAL A 207 -27.29 22.77 29.94
CA VAL A 207 -26.42 23.17 31.04
C VAL A 207 -27.35 23.56 32.19
N THR A 208 -27.22 22.89 33.33
CA THR A 208 -27.65 23.42 34.62
C THR A 208 -26.50 23.23 35.60
N GLY A 209 -25.78 24.33 35.87
CA GLY A 209 -25.16 24.49 37.17
C GLY A 209 -26.24 24.85 38.19
N VAL A 210 -26.01 24.51 39.46
CA VAL A 210 -26.34 25.28 40.68
C VAL A 210 -26.00 24.42 41.93
N THR A 211 -24.98 24.92 42.65
CA THR A 211 -24.77 25.03 44.13
C THR A 211 -24.64 23.83 45.08
N ASP A 212 -23.58 23.96 45.90
CA ASP A 212 -23.46 23.78 47.36
C ASP A 212 -23.74 22.41 48.00
N HIS A 213 -22.66 21.73 48.43
CA HIS A 213 -22.20 21.72 49.84
C HIS A 213 -20.81 21.08 49.97
#